data_AF-A0A1G9P3C1-F1
#
_entry.id   AF-A0A1G9P3C1-F1
#
_cell.length_a   1.000
_cell.length_b   1.000
_cell.length_c   1.000
_cell.angle_alpha   90.00
_cell.angle_beta   90.00
_cell.angle_gamma   90.00
#
_symmetry.space_group_name_H-M   'P 1'
#
loop_
_entity.id
_entity.type
_entity.pdbx_description
1 polymer ?
#
loop_
_entity_poly.entity_id
_entity_poly.type
_entity_poly.pdbx_seq_one_letter_code
_entity_poly.pdbx_strand_id
1 'polypeptide(L)'
;MTRYRNAAAFLLLAALWGASYPAVKAGLEGFPPLLFAALRFDLVGLLVLGYAVARGGRWRPTRADAPSIFAGGTLFIAVHNGLLFIGQGYVTSAVSAVVLSSIPVLSAGFARPVLPSERLSPVALAGVLLGLVGVVVVANPDPNAVSSPNPVGVGILLLSASAFALGGVATRQLRTTLPVAAYQGWLMLLGGLLLHGMSLARAEPQAVDLSPSVVAAFVYLVPFAGAVGYLLYFDLLDRLGPVEINLVGYVSPVFAAVVGWAALNESLAPSVAVGFAVIVVGFLLVKRDAIRAEFA
;
A
#
# COMPACT_ATOMS: atom_id res chain seq x y z
N MET A 1 22.47 -20.95 2.87
CA MET A 1 22.33 -20.11 1.65
C MET A 1 20.91 -19.56 1.47
N THR A 2 19.85 -20.32 1.80
CA THR A 2 18.44 -19.88 1.66
C THR A 2 18.07 -18.65 2.50
N ARG A 3 18.62 -18.52 3.72
CA ARG A 3 18.36 -17.37 4.61
C ARG A 3 18.82 -16.03 4.03
N TYR A 4 20.03 -15.97 3.48
CA TYR A 4 20.55 -14.76 2.84
C TYR A 4 19.79 -14.41 1.56
N ARG A 5 19.33 -15.41 0.80
CA ARG A 5 18.51 -15.20 -0.39
C ARG A 5 17.15 -14.61 -0.04
N ASN A 6 16.50 -15.10 1.01
CA ASN A 6 15.21 -14.58 1.48
C ASN A 6 15.36 -13.14 2.02
N ALA A 7 16.41 -12.88 2.80
CA ALA A 7 16.68 -11.53 3.30
C ALA A 7 16.94 -10.53 2.15
N ALA A 8 17.73 -10.91 1.15
CA ALA A 8 17.98 -10.07 -0.02
C ALA A 8 16.70 -9.81 -0.83
N ALA A 9 15.88 -10.84 -1.06
CA ALA A 9 14.59 -10.70 -1.72
C ALA A 9 13.62 -9.80 -0.94
N PHE A 10 13.58 -9.94 0.38
CA PHE A 10 12.77 -9.09 1.26
C PHE A 10 13.22 -7.63 1.21
N LEU A 11 14.53 -7.36 1.29
CA LEU A 11 15.08 -6.00 1.18
C LEU A 11 14.85 -5.41 -0.21
N LEU A 12 14.97 -6.22 -1.26
CA LEU A 12 14.65 -5.80 -2.62
C LEU A 12 13.17 -5.42 -2.75
N LEU A 13 12.26 -6.22 -2.18
CA LEU A 13 10.84 -5.90 -2.17
C LEU A 13 10.57 -4.60 -1.40
N ALA A 14 11.17 -4.44 -0.22
CA ALA A 14 11.07 -3.20 0.57
C ALA A 14 11.60 -1.99 -0.18
N ALA A 15 12.67 -2.14 -0.96
CA ALA A 15 13.21 -1.08 -1.80
C ALA A 15 12.26 -0.75 -2.97
N LEU A 16 11.72 -1.76 -3.65
CA LEU A 16 10.79 -1.60 -4.77
C LEU A 16 9.46 -0.95 -4.35
N TRP A 17 8.94 -1.29 -3.17
CA TRP A 17 7.71 -0.68 -2.67
C TRP A 17 7.96 0.65 -1.96
N GLY A 18 9.05 0.78 -1.21
CA GLY A 18 9.43 2.04 -0.58
C GLY A 18 9.74 3.15 -1.59
N ALA A 19 10.50 2.85 -2.64
CA ALA A 19 10.80 3.84 -3.68
C ALA A 19 9.61 4.09 -4.64
N SER A 20 8.51 3.34 -4.52
CA SER A 20 7.26 3.65 -5.23
C SER A 20 6.63 4.97 -4.77
N TYR A 21 6.77 5.33 -3.49
CA TYR A 21 6.21 6.59 -2.97
C TYR A 21 6.81 7.83 -3.66
N PRO A 22 8.15 8.02 -3.69
CA PRO A 22 8.73 9.15 -4.43
C PRO A 22 8.52 9.04 -5.94
N ALA A 23 8.52 7.83 -6.53
CA ALA A 23 8.22 7.69 -7.95
C ALA A 23 6.79 8.13 -8.31
N VAL A 24 5.78 7.77 -7.48
CA VAL A 24 4.41 8.27 -7.65
C VAL A 24 4.42 9.79 -7.56
N LYS A 25 5.08 10.36 -6.56
CA LYS A 25 5.11 11.81 -6.36
C LYS A 25 5.73 12.57 -7.53
N ALA A 26 6.80 12.03 -8.13
CA ALA A 26 7.39 12.57 -9.35
C ALA A 26 6.41 12.49 -10.55
N GLY A 27 5.63 11.42 -10.64
CA GLY A 27 4.59 11.26 -11.65
C GLY A 27 3.41 12.22 -11.49
N LEU A 28 3.08 12.59 -10.25
CA LEU A 28 2.01 13.55 -9.93
C LEU A 28 2.31 14.99 -10.37
N GLU A 29 3.55 15.31 -10.78
CA GLU A 29 3.88 16.62 -11.35
C GLU A 29 3.23 16.83 -12.73
N GLY A 30 3.08 15.75 -13.52
CA GLY A 30 2.51 15.81 -14.87
C GLY A 30 1.05 15.34 -14.97
N PHE A 31 0.48 14.81 -13.89
CA PHE A 31 -0.86 14.21 -13.89
C PHE A 31 -1.62 14.51 -12.60
N PRO A 32 -2.95 14.73 -12.68
CA PRO A 32 -3.81 14.64 -11.51
C PRO A 32 -3.77 13.25 -10.86
N PRO A 33 -3.97 13.15 -9.54
CA PRO A 33 -3.71 11.94 -8.79
C PRO A 33 -4.58 10.74 -9.16
N LEU A 34 -5.87 10.93 -9.44
CA LEU A 34 -6.73 9.79 -9.79
C LEU A 34 -6.48 9.33 -11.22
N LEU A 35 -6.26 10.24 -12.17
CA LEU A 35 -5.88 9.88 -13.54
C LEU A 35 -4.54 9.14 -13.58
N PHE A 36 -3.54 9.61 -12.84
CA PHE A 36 -2.25 8.92 -12.72
C PHE A 36 -2.41 7.51 -12.16
N ALA A 37 -3.21 7.36 -11.09
CA ALA A 37 -3.53 6.05 -10.53
C ALA A 37 -4.21 5.14 -11.56
N ALA A 38 -5.23 5.65 -12.25
CA ALA A 38 -6.01 4.91 -13.24
C ALA A 38 -5.09 4.33 -14.34
N LEU A 39 -4.29 5.18 -14.98
CA LEU A 39 -3.36 4.77 -16.04
C LEU A 39 -2.30 3.79 -15.53
N ARG A 40 -1.78 4.00 -14.32
CA ARG A 40 -0.81 3.07 -13.71
C ARG A 40 -1.43 1.69 -13.54
N PHE A 41 -2.65 1.61 -13.00
CA PHE A 41 -3.30 0.33 -12.77
C PHE A 41 -3.84 -0.32 -14.04
N ASP A 42 -4.19 0.46 -15.06
CA ASP A 42 -4.45 -0.08 -16.41
C ASP A 42 -3.19 -0.77 -16.95
N LEU A 43 -2.04 -0.08 -16.91
CA LEU A 43 -0.79 -0.62 -17.44
C LEU A 43 -0.30 -1.85 -16.67
N VAL A 44 -0.30 -1.80 -15.32
CA VAL A 44 0.10 -2.97 -14.51
C VAL A 44 -0.92 -4.10 -14.67
N GLY A 45 -2.22 -3.78 -14.68
CA GLY A 45 -3.29 -4.76 -14.85
C GLY A 45 -3.19 -5.50 -16.17
N LEU A 46 -2.97 -4.78 -17.28
CA LEU A 46 -2.73 -5.36 -18.60
C LEU A 46 -1.44 -6.21 -18.63
N LEU A 47 -0.36 -5.73 -18.03
CA LEU A 47 0.91 -6.46 -17.98
C LEU A 47 0.79 -7.78 -17.21
N VAL A 48 0.20 -7.74 -16.02
CA VAL A 48 0.06 -8.92 -15.14
C VAL A 48 -0.99 -9.89 -15.68
N LEU A 49 -2.10 -9.39 -16.24
CA LEU A 49 -3.11 -10.24 -16.88
C LEU A 49 -2.55 -10.86 -18.17
N GLY A 50 -1.80 -10.11 -18.97
CA GLY A 50 -1.12 -10.60 -20.16
C GLY A 50 -0.11 -11.71 -19.83
N TYR A 51 0.64 -11.55 -18.74
CA TYR A 51 1.49 -12.61 -18.21
C TYR A 51 0.68 -13.87 -17.82
N ALA A 52 -0.46 -13.71 -17.14
CA ALA A 52 -1.32 -14.83 -16.78
C ALA A 52 -1.86 -15.59 -18.01
N VAL A 53 -2.24 -14.86 -19.07
CA VAL A 53 -2.66 -15.41 -20.37
C VAL A 53 -1.50 -16.17 -21.02
N ALA A 54 -0.30 -15.58 -21.08
CA ALA A 54 0.86 -16.18 -21.71
C ALA A 54 1.34 -17.47 -21.01
N ARG A 55 1.11 -17.59 -19.69
CA ARG A 55 1.40 -18.80 -18.91
C ARG A 55 0.41 -19.95 -19.14
N GLY A 56 -0.64 -19.74 -19.95
CA GLY A 56 -1.62 -20.77 -20.29
C GLY A 56 -2.56 -21.17 -19.15
N GLY A 57 -2.54 -20.43 -18.03
CA GLY A 57 -3.45 -20.66 -16.91
C GLY A 57 -4.86 -20.15 -17.20
N ARG A 58 -5.83 -20.56 -16.38
CA ARG A 58 -7.17 -19.96 -16.42
C ARG A 58 -7.07 -18.47 -16.06
N TRP A 59 -7.51 -17.60 -16.97
CA TRP A 59 -7.49 -16.15 -16.75
C TRP A 59 -8.88 -15.50 -16.83
N ARG A 60 -9.86 -16.18 -17.42
CA ARG A 60 -11.22 -15.64 -17.54
C ARG A 60 -12.00 -15.81 -16.22
N PRO A 61 -12.60 -14.74 -15.69
CA PRO A 61 -13.38 -14.80 -14.47
C PRO A 61 -14.72 -15.49 -14.73
N THR A 62 -15.20 -16.20 -13.73
CA THR A 62 -16.56 -16.75 -13.68
C THR A 62 -17.46 -15.83 -12.87
N ARG A 63 -18.78 -16.07 -12.91
CA ARG A 63 -19.73 -15.34 -12.04
C ARG A 63 -19.41 -15.50 -10.55
N ALA A 64 -18.80 -16.62 -10.16
CA ALA A 64 -18.38 -16.86 -8.78
C ALA A 64 -17.18 -16.01 -8.35
N ASP A 65 -16.33 -15.58 -9.29
CA ASP A 65 -15.19 -14.70 -9.00
C ASP A 65 -15.60 -13.22 -8.89
N ALA A 66 -16.73 -12.84 -9.50
CA ALA A 66 -17.17 -11.45 -9.64
C ALA A 66 -17.30 -10.70 -8.30
N PRO A 67 -17.87 -11.26 -7.21
CA PRO A 67 -17.93 -10.56 -5.93
C PRO A 67 -16.54 -10.24 -5.36
N SER A 68 -15.60 -11.19 -5.48
CA SER A 68 -14.22 -11.02 -5.00
C SER A 68 -13.47 -9.98 -5.85
N ILE A 69 -13.65 -10.02 -7.17
CA ILE A 69 -13.05 -9.04 -8.08
C ILE A 69 -13.62 -7.65 -7.83
N PHE A 70 -14.94 -7.53 -7.68
CA PHE A 70 -15.60 -6.25 -7.46
C PHE A 70 -15.20 -5.62 -6.13
N ALA A 71 -15.27 -6.38 -5.04
CA ALA A 71 -14.89 -5.88 -3.73
C ALA A 71 -13.39 -5.55 -3.66
N GLY A 72 -12.52 -6.41 -4.20
CA GLY A 72 -11.07 -6.19 -4.21
C GLY A 72 -10.65 -5.02 -5.10
N GLY A 73 -11.17 -4.93 -6.32
CA GLY A 73 -10.87 -3.85 -7.26
C GLY A 73 -11.38 -2.50 -6.75
N THR A 74 -12.52 -2.49 -6.05
CA THR A 74 -13.05 -1.28 -5.42
C THR A 74 -12.23 -0.87 -4.21
N LEU A 75 -12.01 -1.76 -3.22
CA LEU A 75 -11.41 -1.38 -1.94
C LEU A 75 -9.89 -1.28 -1.99
N PHE A 76 -9.19 -2.26 -2.58
CA PHE A 76 -7.73 -2.30 -2.61
C PHE A 76 -7.13 -1.44 -3.73
N ILE A 77 -7.80 -1.36 -4.87
CA ILE A 77 -7.28 -0.59 -6.00
C ILE A 77 -7.90 0.80 -6.00
N ALA A 78 -9.20 0.94 -6.29
CA ALA A 78 -9.79 2.26 -6.51
C ALA A 78 -9.78 3.16 -5.27
N VAL A 79 -10.44 2.75 -4.18
CA VAL A 79 -10.58 3.58 -2.98
C VAL A 79 -9.24 3.75 -2.28
N HIS A 80 -8.52 2.67 -2.00
CA HIS A 80 -7.23 2.75 -1.33
C HIS A 80 -6.21 3.56 -2.12
N ASN A 81 -5.93 3.23 -3.40
CA ASN A 81 -4.90 3.95 -4.15
C ASN A 81 -5.35 5.35 -4.57
N GLY A 82 -6.64 5.56 -4.83
CA GLY A 82 -7.16 6.90 -5.12
C GLY A 82 -6.94 7.85 -3.94
N LEU A 83 -7.30 7.42 -2.72
CA LEU A 83 -7.01 8.17 -1.50
C LEU A 83 -5.50 8.30 -1.25
N LEU A 84 -4.72 7.23 -1.46
CA LEU A 84 -3.26 7.27 -1.30
C LEU A 84 -2.64 8.37 -2.17
N PHE A 85 -2.99 8.40 -3.46
CA PHE A 85 -2.35 9.29 -4.42
C PHE A 85 -2.80 10.74 -4.21
N ILE A 86 -4.08 10.96 -3.86
CA ILE A 86 -4.55 12.27 -3.42
C ILE A 86 -3.77 12.71 -2.18
N GLY A 87 -3.65 11.85 -1.16
CA GLY A 87 -2.96 12.15 0.10
C GLY A 87 -1.48 12.46 -0.10
N GLN A 88 -0.79 11.73 -1.00
CA GLN A 88 0.60 11.96 -1.36
C GLN A 88 0.86 13.36 -1.94
N GLY A 89 -0.13 13.99 -2.56
CA GLY A 89 -0.02 15.37 -3.05
C GLY A 89 0.18 16.41 -1.94
N TYR A 90 -0.13 16.07 -0.68
CA TYR A 90 -0.08 17.00 0.45
C TYR A 90 1.12 16.79 1.38
N VAL A 91 1.81 15.65 1.29
CA VAL A 91 2.86 15.26 2.25
C VAL A 91 4.06 14.64 1.55
N THR A 92 5.14 14.36 2.28
CA THR A 92 6.32 13.69 1.72
C THR A 92 6.08 12.20 1.48
N SER A 93 6.94 11.59 0.67
CA SER A 93 6.94 10.16 0.39
C SER A 93 7.11 9.34 1.67
N ALA A 94 8.00 9.80 2.56
CA ALA A 94 8.24 9.20 3.86
C ALA A 94 7.00 9.25 4.76
N VAL A 95 6.33 10.41 4.87
CA VAL A 95 5.08 10.54 5.65
C VAL A 95 4.03 9.58 5.14
N SER A 96 3.88 9.49 3.81
CA SER A 96 2.93 8.56 3.19
C SER A 96 3.22 7.12 3.59
N ALA A 97 4.44 6.65 3.36
CA ALA A 97 4.84 5.30 3.72
C ALA A 97 4.64 4.98 5.21
N VAL A 98 5.01 5.91 6.09
CA VAL A 98 4.85 5.75 7.55
C VAL A 98 3.37 5.64 7.95
N VAL A 99 2.49 6.48 7.41
CA VAL A 99 1.06 6.42 7.73
C VAL A 99 0.47 5.09 7.25
N LEU A 100 0.86 4.60 6.08
CA LEU A 100 0.40 3.29 5.57
C LEU A 100 0.96 2.10 6.36
N SER A 101 2.04 2.25 7.12
CA SER A 101 2.49 1.24 8.10
C SER A 101 1.47 1.01 9.24
N SER A 102 0.41 1.81 9.34
CA SER A 102 -0.72 1.57 10.24
C SER A 102 -1.70 0.49 9.74
N ILE A 103 -1.63 0.07 8.47
CA ILE A 103 -2.55 -0.94 7.88
C ILE A 103 -2.67 -2.21 8.74
N PRO A 104 -1.58 -2.86 9.21
CA PRO A 104 -1.69 -4.07 10.01
C PRO A 104 -2.41 -3.86 11.34
N VAL A 105 -2.20 -2.68 11.93
CA VAL A 105 -2.84 -2.27 13.19
C VAL A 105 -4.34 -2.04 12.98
N LEU A 106 -4.71 -1.30 11.94
CA LEU A 106 -6.11 -1.09 11.55
C LEU A 106 -6.81 -2.40 11.19
N SER A 107 -6.12 -3.30 10.49
CA SER A 107 -6.66 -4.59 10.08
C SER A 107 -7.03 -5.45 11.29
N ALA A 108 -6.19 -5.46 12.33
CA ALA A 108 -6.51 -6.12 13.59
C ALA A 108 -7.73 -5.48 14.28
N GLY A 109 -7.82 -4.15 14.27
CA GLY A 109 -8.97 -3.41 14.80
C GLY A 109 -10.28 -3.78 14.09
N PHE A 110 -10.29 -3.76 12.76
CA PHE A 110 -11.49 -4.04 11.94
C PHE A 110 -11.88 -5.51 11.90
N ALA A 111 -10.95 -6.43 12.14
CA ALA A 111 -11.26 -7.86 12.21
C ALA A 111 -12.16 -8.21 13.41
N ARG A 112 -12.06 -7.47 14.52
CA ARG A 112 -12.78 -7.75 15.79
C ARG A 112 -14.30 -7.94 15.63
N PRO A 113 -15.07 -7.05 14.99
CA PRO A 113 -16.52 -7.23 14.84
C PRO A 113 -16.90 -8.39 13.90
N VAL A 114 -16.04 -8.76 12.95
CA VAL A 114 -16.33 -9.76 11.92
C VAL A 114 -15.91 -11.17 12.35
N LEU A 115 -14.93 -11.27 13.26
CA LEU A 115 -14.37 -12.53 13.75
C LEU A 115 -14.41 -12.56 15.28
N PRO A 116 -15.58 -12.84 15.88
CA PRO A 116 -15.74 -12.84 17.34
C PRO A 116 -14.86 -13.86 18.06
N SER A 117 -14.37 -14.88 17.35
CA SER A 117 -13.41 -15.87 17.83
C SER A 117 -11.97 -15.33 17.92
N GLU A 118 -11.63 -14.29 17.17
CA GLU A 118 -10.34 -13.59 17.20
C GLU A 118 -10.45 -12.36 18.14
N ARG A 119 -10.83 -12.58 19.41
CA ARG A 119 -10.93 -11.48 20.38
C ARG A 119 -9.58 -10.79 20.53
N LEU A 120 -9.53 -9.48 20.26
CA LEU A 120 -8.35 -8.67 20.55
C LEU A 120 -8.04 -8.75 22.04
N SER A 121 -6.85 -9.24 22.38
CA SER A 121 -6.35 -9.16 23.75
C SER A 121 -6.23 -7.68 24.18
N PRO A 122 -6.28 -7.37 25.48
CA PRO A 122 -6.05 -6.01 25.96
C PRO A 122 -4.73 -5.41 25.46
N VAL A 123 -3.71 -6.26 25.29
CA VAL A 123 -2.40 -5.89 24.72
C VAL A 123 -2.52 -5.51 23.25
N ALA A 124 -3.27 -6.30 22.46
CA ALA A 124 -3.51 -5.98 21.06
C ALA A 124 -4.32 -4.68 20.91
N LEU A 125 -5.30 -4.44 21.78
CA LEU A 125 -6.05 -3.18 21.79
C LEU A 125 -5.15 -1.98 22.12
N ALA A 126 -4.28 -2.10 23.13
CA ALA A 126 -3.29 -1.07 23.44
C ALA A 126 -2.34 -0.82 22.25
N GLY A 127 -1.93 -1.88 21.55
CA GLY A 127 -1.17 -1.78 20.32
C GLY A 127 -1.90 -1.03 19.21
N VAL A 128 -3.21 -1.23 19.08
CA VAL A 128 -4.06 -0.46 18.15
C VAL A 128 -4.09 1.01 18.48
N LEU A 129 -4.34 1.35 19.74
CA LEU A 129 -4.35 2.74 20.19
C LEU A 129 -2.99 3.41 19.99
N LEU A 130 -1.89 2.72 20.31
CA LEU A 130 -0.54 3.23 20.08
C LEU A 130 -0.26 3.47 18.60
N GLY A 131 -0.66 2.57 17.71
CA GLY A 131 -0.54 2.81 16.26
C GLY A 131 -1.25 4.08 15.80
N LEU A 132 -2.46 4.34 16.31
CA LEU A 132 -3.19 5.58 16.02
C LEU A 132 -2.51 6.82 16.62
N VAL A 133 -2.00 6.74 17.84
CA VAL A 133 -1.20 7.82 18.45
C VAL A 133 0.02 8.13 17.59
N GLY A 134 0.71 7.11 17.07
CA GLY A 134 1.83 7.30 16.17
C GLY A 134 1.46 8.07 14.91
N VAL A 135 0.29 7.79 14.30
CA VAL A 135 -0.22 8.57 13.16
C VAL A 135 -0.49 10.03 13.55
N VAL A 136 -1.05 10.29 14.73
CA VAL A 136 -1.25 11.67 15.23
C VAL A 136 0.08 12.39 15.43
N VAL A 137 1.11 11.71 15.95
CA VAL A 137 2.45 12.26 16.09
C VAL A 137 3.05 12.59 14.71
N VAL A 138 2.86 11.74 13.71
CA VAL A 138 3.30 12.03 12.32
C VAL A 138 2.60 13.29 11.80
N ALA A 139 1.30 13.45 12.05
CA ALA A 139 0.55 14.63 11.62
C ALA A 139 1.09 15.94 12.19
N ASN A 140 1.77 15.89 13.35
CA ASN A 140 2.38 17.00 14.09
C ASN A 140 1.76 18.38 13.78
N PRO A 141 0.51 18.64 14.20
CA PRO A 141 -0.24 19.84 13.79
C PRO A 141 0.29 21.16 14.40
N ASP A 142 1.54 21.20 14.88
CA ASP A 142 2.19 22.40 15.40
C ASP A 142 2.26 23.49 14.31
N PRO A 143 1.54 24.62 14.46
CA PRO A 143 1.53 25.71 13.49
C PRO A 143 2.88 26.41 13.34
N ASN A 144 3.79 26.24 14.31
CA ASN A 144 5.09 26.92 14.35
C ASN A 144 6.22 26.04 13.79
N ALA A 145 5.95 24.77 13.51
CA ALA A 145 6.96 23.86 12.98
C ALA A 145 7.13 24.10 11.47
N VAL A 146 8.30 24.62 11.09
CA VAL A 146 8.68 25.02 9.72
C VAL A 146 8.60 23.87 8.69
N SER A 147 8.46 22.62 9.14
CA SER A 147 8.44 21.42 8.30
C SER A 147 7.37 20.40 8.71
N SER A 148 6.27 20.83 9.33
CA SER A 148 5.20 19.90 9.72
C SER A 148 4.43 19.33 8.53
N PRO A 149 4.14 18.02 8.52
CA PRO A 149 3.30 17.42 7.49
C PRO A 149 1.91 18.06 7.44
N ASN A 150 1.33 18.17 6.24
CA ASN A 150 -0.03 18.66 6.10
C ASN A 150 -1.04 17.67 6.73
N PRO A 151 -1.80 18.08 7.76
CA PRO A 151 -2.71 17.19 8.48
C PRO A 151 -3.86 16.66 7.61
N VAL A 152 -4.28 17.43 6.58
CA VAL A 152 -5.28 16.97 5.61
C VAL A 152 -4.76 15.77 4.83
N GLY A 153 -3.51 15.84 4.36
CA GLY A 153 -2.84 14.74 3.68
C GLY A 153 -2.75 13.48 4.55
N VAL A 154 -2.32 13.65 5.81
CA VAL A 154 -2.25 12.53 6.78
C VAL A 154 -3.64 11.91 7.03
N GLY A 155 -4.68 12.72 7.14
CA GLY A 155 -6.06 12.24 7.28
C GLY A 155 -6.52 11.41 6.07
N ILE A 156 -6.25 11.89 4.85
CA ILE A 156 -6.58 11.16 3.61
C ILE A 156 -5.79 9.84 3.53
N LEU A 157 -4.52 9.84 3.90
CA LEU A 157 -3.70 8.62 3.95
C LEU A 157 -4.20 7.62 4.99
N LEU A 158 -4.69 8.09 6.14
CA LEU A 158 -5.31 7.22 7.14
C LEU A 158 -6.62 6.61 6.62
N LEU A 159 -7.42 7.36 5.86
CA LEU A 159 -8.60 6.82 5.17
C LEU A 159 -8.20 5.78 4.11
N SER A 160 -7.12 6.02 3.38
CA SER A 160 -6.53 5.06 2.44
C SER A 160 -6.12 3.77 3.15
N ALA A 161 -5.37 3.86 4.26
CA ALA A 161 -4.98 2.71 5.08
C ALA A 161 -6.20 1.96 5.62
N SER A 162 -7.23 2.71 6.04
CA SER A 162 -8.47 2.15 6.56
C SER A 162 -9.24 1.40 5.48
N ALA A 163 -9.34 1.94 4.27
CA ALA A 163 -9.99 1.28 3.14
C ALA A 163 -9.31 -0.03 2.78
N PHE A 164 -7.96 -0.07 2.79
CA PHE A 164 -7.22 -1.31 2.57
C PHE A 164 -7.46 -2.34 3.67
N ALA A 165 -7.36 -1.92 4.94
CA ALA A 165 -7.57 -2.79 6.08
C ALA A 165 -9.01 -3.36 6.13
N LEU A 166 -10.01 -2.50 5.91
CA LEU A 166 -11.42 -2.91 5.79
C LEU A 166 -11.63 -3.84 4.59
N GLY A 167 -11.00 -3.55 3.45
CA GLY A 167 -10.99 -4.44 2.29
C GLY A 167 -10.52 -5.84 2.65
N GLY A 168 -9.38 -5.95 3.35
CA GLY A 168 -8.81 -7.23 3.79
C GLY A 168 -9.80 -8.05 4.61
N VAL A 169 -10.51 -7.40 5.53
CA VAL A 169 -11.51 -8.05 6.39
C VAL A 169 -12.78 -8.40 5.60
N ALA A 170 -13.32 -7.46 4.82
CA ALA A 170 -14.57 -7.60 4.09
C ALA A 170 -14.46 -8.64 2.96
N THR A 171 -13.30 -8.77 2.32
CA THR A 171 -13.07 -9.75 1.26
C THR A 171 -12.55 -11.09 1.77
N ARG A 172 -12.28 -11.26 3.07
CA ARG A 172 -11.68 -12.48 3.63
C ARG A 172 -12.46 -13.76 3.30
N GLN A 173 -13.80 -13.67 3.26
CA GLN A 173 -14.67 -14.82 2.97
C GLN A 173 -14.94 -15.00 1.48
N LEU A 174 -14.59 -14.01 0.65
CA LEU A 174 -14.81 -14.06 -0.79
C LEU A 174 -13.75 -14.95 -1.41
N ARG A 175 -14.20 -16.07 -1.98
CA ARG A 175 -13.33 -17.02 -2.66
C ARG A 175 -13.20 -16.65 -4.13
N THR A 176 -12.01 -16.88 -4.67
CA THR A 176 -11.78 -16.90 -6.11
C THR A 176 -11.06 -18.19 -6.46
N THR A 177 -11.30 -18.66 -7.67
CA THR A 177 -10.59 -19.83 -8.24
C THR A 177 -9.62 -19.42 -9.34
N LEU A 178 -9.44 -18.11 -9.54
CA LEU A 178 -8.42 -17.58 -10.45
C LEU A 178 -7.03 -17.75 -9.83
N PRO A 179 -6.02 -18.11 -10.64
CA PRO A 179 -4.62 -17.97 -10.26
C PRO A 179 -4.33 -16.52 -9.86
N VAL A 180 -3.40 -16.35 -8.91
CA VAL A 180 -3.07 -15.04 -8.30
C VAL A 180 -2.82 -13.95 -9.33
N ALA A 181 -2.02 -14.22 -10.38
CA ALA A 181 -1.73 -13.23 -11.43
C ALA A 181 -2.99 -12.80 -12.19
N ALA A 182 -3.85 -13.74 -12.58
CA ALA A 182 -5.11 -13.40 -13.26
C ALA A 182 -6.05 -12.61 -12.35
N TYR A 183 -6.18 -13.03 -11.08
CA TYR A 183 -7.01 -12.33 -10.10
C TYR A 183 -6.54 -10.88 -9.90
N GLN A 184 -5.24 -10.66 -9.66
CA GLN A 184 -4.66 -9.32 -9.50
C GLN A 184 -4.83 -8.47 -10.76
N GLY A 185 -4.63 -9.03 -11.94
CA GLY A 185 -4.88 -8.34 -13.21
C GLY A 185 -6.32 -7.82 -13.30
N TRP A 186 -7.32 -8.63 -12.94
CA TRP A 186 -8.72 -8.20 -12.93
C TRP A 186 -9.03 -7.17 -11.84
N LEU A 187 -8.43 -7.28 -10.64
CA LEU A 187 -8.57 -6.25 -9.60
C LEU A 187 -8.08 -4.90 -10.11
N MET A 188 -6.90 -4.89 -10.74
CA MET A 188 -6.25 -3.68 -11.23
C MET A 188 -7.02 -3.05 -12.39
N LEU A 189 -7.48 -3.84 -13.36
CA LEU A 189 -8.28 -3.32 -14.48
C LEU A 189 -9.63 -2.77 -14.02
N LEU A 190 -10.32 -3.46 -13.12
CA LEU A 190 -11.57 -2.94 -12.56
C LEU A 190 -11.32 -1.68 -11.73
N GLY A 191 -10.27 -1.69 -10.91
CA GLY A 191 -9.88 -0.54 -10.10
C GLY A 191 -9.48 0.66 -10.95
N GLY A 192 -8.71 0.46 -12.02
CA GLY A 192 -8.34 1.47 -13.00
C GLY A 192 -9.57 2.10 -13.65
N LEU A 193 -10.53 1.28 -14.09
CA LEU A 193 -11.82 1.76 -14.61
C LEU A 193 -12.58 2.62 -13.61
N LEU A 194 -12.65 2.20 -12.34
CA LEU A 194 -13.31 2.98 -11.29
C LEU A 194 -12.55 4.29 -10.99
N LEU A 195 -11.21 4.27 -11.02
CA LEU A 195 -10.37 5.45 -10.85
C LEU A 195 -10.57 6.48 -11.97
N HIS A 196 -10.72 6.04 -13.23
CA HIS A 196 -11.13 6.92 -14.33
C HIS A 196 -12.48 7.58 -14.02
N GLY A 197 -13.47 6.81 -13.56
CA GLY A 197 -14.77 7.34 -13.14
C GLY A 197 -14.66 8.37 -12.01
N MET A 198 -13.80 8.12 -11.02
CA MET A 198 -13.55 9.05 -9.91
C MET A 198 -12.80 10.31 -10.38
N SER A 199 -11.85 10.19 -11.30
CA SER A 199 -11.11 11.30 -11.92
C SER A 199 -12.08 12.25 -12.64
N LEU A 200 -12.96 11.69 -13.48
CA LEU A 200 -14.03 12.44 -14.17
C LEU A 200 -15.01 13.08 -13.18
N ALA A 201 -15.43 12.36 -12.14
CA ALA A 201 -16.34 12.87 -11.12
C ALA A 201 -15.74 14.03 -10.31
N ARG A 202 -14.40 14.06 -10.13
CA ARG A 202 -13.66 15.19 -9.53
C ARG A 202 -13.34 16.30 -10.52
N ALA A 203 -13.71 16.15 -11.78
CA ALA A 203 -13.34 17.06 -12.87
C ALA A 203 -11.83 17.31 -12.95
N GLU A 204 -11.01 16.28 -12.69
CA GLU A 204 -9.57 16.38 -12.91
C GLU A 204 -9.28 16.67 -14.39
N PRO A 205 -8.31 17.54 -14.71
CA PRO A 205 -7.85 17.73 -16.08
C PRO A 205 -7.46 16.38 -16.71
N GLN A 206 -8.00 16.07 -17.88
CA GLN A 206 -7.64 14.84 -18.61
C GLN A 206 -6.40 15.05 -19.50
N ALA A 207 -5.64 16.13 -19.24
CA ALA A 207 -4.40 16.42 -19.91
C ALA A 207 -3.28 15.54 -19.33
N VAL A 208 -2.39 15.11 -20.20
CA VAL A 208 -1.31 14.17 -19.91
C VAL A 208 0.00 14.86 -20.28
N ASP A 209 0.87 15.09 -19.30
CA ASP A 209 2.26 15.50 -19.55
C ASP A 209 3.19 14.30 -19.50
N LEU A 210 3.82 13.99 -20.63
CA LEU A 210 4.79 12.89 -20.75
C LEU A 210 6.22 13.38 -20.57
N SER A 211 6.44 14.28 -19.61
CA SER A 211 7.76 14.73 -19.24
C SER A 211 8.65 13.55 -18.80
N PRO A 212 9.99 13.66 -18.95
CA PRO A 212 10.90 12.56 -18.65
C PRO A 212 10.76 11.99 -17.24
N SER A 213 10.44 12.82 -16.25
CA SER A 213 10.18 12.41 -14.86
C SER A 213 8.97 11.48 -14.76
N VAL A 214 7.88 11.80 -15.46
CA VAL A 214 6.68 10.98 -15.45
C VAL A 214 6.90 9.66 -16.19
N VAL A 215 7.56 9.71 -17.35
CA VAL A 215 7.90 8.47 -18.09
C VAL A 215 8.78 7.57 -17.22
N ALA A 216 9.79 8.11 -16.55
CA ALA A 216 10.63 7.36 -15.61
C ALA A 216 9.81 6.78 -14.45
N ALA A 217 8.86 7.55 -13.90
CA ALA A 217 7.95 7.08 -12.87
C ALA A 217 7.13 5.87 -13.34
N PHE A 218 6.52 5.92 -14.53
CA PHE A 218 5.76 4.77 -15.07
C PHE A 218 6.67 3.58 -15.38
N VAL A 219 7.83 3.79 -16.00
CA VAL A 219 8.82 2.73 -16.29
C VAL A 219 9.28 2.04 -15.03
N TYR A 220 9.36 2.75 -13.91
CA TYR A 220 9.66 2.16 -12.61
C TYR A 220 8.43 1.47 -11.98
N LEU A 221 7.31 2.20 -11.89
CA LEU A 221 6.13 1.80 -11.14
C LEU A 221 5.41 0.61 -11.76
N VAL A 222 5.41 0.48 -13.09
CA VAL A 222 4.63 -0.53 -13.79
C VAL A 222 5.31 -1.91 -13.74
N PRO A 223 6.49 -2.10 -14.35
CA PRO A 223 7.15 -3.41 -14.35
C PRO A 223 7.84 -3.73 -13.02
N PHE A 224 8.51 -2.78 -12.36
CA PHE A 224 9.34 -3.11 -11.19
C PHE A 224 8.53 -3.09 -9.89
N ALA A 225 7.93 -1.96 -9.53
CA ALA A 225 7.15 -1.88 -8.29
C ALA A 225 5.82 -2.66 -8.40
N GLY A 226 5.19 -2.62 -9.57
CA GLY A 226 3.98 -3.37 -9.91
C GLY A 226 4.28 -4.85 -10.12
N ALA A 227 4.63 -5.25 -11.34
CA ALA A 227 4.70 -6.67 -11.70
C ALA A 227 5.75 -7.47 -10.88
N VAL A 228 7.01 -7.06 -10.88
CA VAL A 228 8.09 -7.77 -10.16
C VAL A 228 7.85 -7.74 -8.65
N GLY A 229 7.46 -6.58 -8.10
CA GLY A 229 7.13 -6.43 -6.69
C GLY A 229 6.02 -7.39 -6.24
N TYR A 230 4.93 -7.51 -7.00
CA TYR A 230 3.87 -8.47 -6.70
C TYR A 230 4.33 -9.92 -6.76
N LEU A 231 5.08 -10.30 -7.81
CA LEU A 231 5.60 -11.68 -7.93
C LEU A 231 6.52 -12.03 -6.76
N LEU A 232 7.39 -11.10 -6.37
CA LEU A 232 8.31 -11.26 -5.26
C LEU A 232 7.57 -11.33 -3.92
N TYR A 233 6.53 -10.51 -3.73
CA TYR A 233 5.67 -10.57 -2.56
C TYR A 233 5.00 -11.92 -2.39
N PHE A 234 4.40 -12.48 -3.45
CA PHE A 234 3.73 -13.78 -3.35
C PHE A 234 4.72 -14.93 -3.15
N ASP A 235 5.86 -14.92 -3.84
CA ASP A 235 6.93 -15.90 -3.60
C ASP A 235 7.45 -15.86 -2.16
N LEU A 236 7.61 -14.66 -1.58
CA LEU A 236 8.03 -14.50 -0.20
C LEU A 236 6.91 -14.83 0.79
N LEU A 237 5.65 -14.51 0.49
CA LEU A 237 4.50 -14.88 1.33
C LEU A 237 4.41 -16.39 1.49
N ASP A 238 4.62 -17.16 0.42
CA ASP A 238 4.62 -18.63 0.46
C ASP A 238 5.81 -19.19 1.26
N ARG A 239 6.96 -18.49 1.28
CA ARG A 239 8.19 -18.94 1.93
C ARG A 239 8.36 -18.51 3.39
N LEU A 240 7.90 -17.30 3.73
CA LEU A 240 8.10 -16.63 5.01
C LEU A 240 6.81 -16.54 5.83
N GLY A 241 5.67 -16.81 5.21
CA GLY A 241 4.37 -16.67 5.85
C GLY A 241 3.93 -15.22 6.03
N PRO A 242 2.70 -15.02 6.54
CA PRO A 242 2.05 -13.71 6.56
C PRO A 242 2.63 -12.74 7.60
N VAL A 243 3.25 -13.22 8.68
CA VAL A 243 3.80 -12.31 9.71
C VAL A 243 5.08 -11.65 9.22
N GLU A 244 6.04 -12.43 8.75
CA GLU A 244 7.35 -11.92 8.31
C GLU A 244 7.20 -11.04 7.05
N ILE A 245 6.39 -11.45 6.06
CA ILE A 245 6.22 -10.63 4.85
C ILE A 245 5.57 -9.27 5.11
N ASN A 246 4.69 -9.16 6.12
CA ASN A 246 4.09 -7.88 6.50
C ASN A 246 5.13 -6.90 7.07
N LEU A 247 6.28 -7.37 7.54
CA LEU A 247 7.38 -6.50 7.99
C LEU A 247 7.92 -5.62 6.87
N VAL A 248 7.70 -6.00 5.60
CA VAL A 248 8.15 -5.20 4.45
C VAL A 248 7.50 -3.80 4.46
N GLY A 249 6.28 -3.69 5.00
CA GLY A 249 5.56 -2.42 5.19
C GLY A 249 6.18 -1.51 6.26
N TYR A 250 7.05 -2.04 7.12
CA TYR A 250 7.83 -1.28 8.10
C TYR A 250 9.26 -1.00 7.63
N VAL A 251 9.76 -1.68 6.61
CA VAL A 251 11.06 -1.36 6.00
C VAL A 251 10.91 -0.38 4.84
N SER A 252 9.80 -0.47 4.10
CA SER A 252 9.46 0.45 2.99
C SER A 252 9.59 1.94 3.33
N PRO A 253 9.18 2.44 4.52
CA PRO A 253 9.33 3.86 4.87
C PRO A 253 10.77 4.36 4.89
N VAL A 254 11.73 3.49 5.21
CA VAL A 254 13.17 3.84 5.18
C VAL A 254 13.61 4.12 3.74
N PHE A 255 13.24 3.25 2.81
CA PHE A 255 13.53 3.45 1.39
C PHE A 255 12.77 4.65 0.81
N ALA A 256 11.51 4.87 1.22
CA ALA A 256 10.74 6.04 0.81
C ALA A 256 11.42 7.34 1.26
N ALA A 257 11.95 7.39 2.48
CA ALA A 257 12.69 8.54 2.99
C ALA A 257 14.02 8.76 2.27
N VAL A 258 14.83 7.70 2.09
CA VAL A 258 16.13 7.80 1.41
C VAL A 258 15.97 8.24 -0.04
N VAL A 259 15.04 7.61 -0.79
CA VAL A 259 14.83 7.95 -2.19
C VAL A 259 14.11 9.29 -2.34
N GLY A 260 13.14 9.62 -1.47
CA GLY A 260 12.51 10.93 -1.46
C GLY A 260 13.51 12.07 -1.19
N TRP A 261 14.42 11.88 -0.24
CA TRP A 261 15.51 12.82 0.02
C TRP A 261 16.45 12.94 -1.18
N ALA A 262 16.92 11.81 -1.73
CA ALA A 262 17.92 11.81 -2.80
C ALA A 262 17.39 12.27 -4.17
N ALA A 263 16.13 11.93 -4.50
CA ALA A 263 15.56 12.19 -5.83
C ALA A 263 14.67 13.44 -5.88
N LEU A 264 14.01 13.80 -4.77
CA LEU A 264 13.02 14.88 -4.72
C LEU A 264 13.37 15.98 -3.71
N ASN A 265 14.57 15.94 -3.10
CA ASN A 265 14.99 16.85 -2.04
C ASN A 265 13.98 16.95 -0.87
N GLU A 266 13.28 15.86 -0.57
CA GLU A 266 12.35 15.84 0.56
C GLU A 266 13.10 15.89 1.90
N SER A 267 12.57 16.66 2.84
CA SER A 267 13.04 16.70 4.22
C SER A 267 12.22 15.75 5.10
N LEU A 268 12.88 15.15 6.10
CA LEU A 268 12.24 14.27 7.08
C LEU A 268 12.11 15.02 8.41
N ALA A 269 10.87 15.37 8.77
CA ALA A 269 10.62 15.98 10.07
C ALA A 269 10.86 14.95 11.21
N PRO A 270 11.42 15.37 12.36
CA PRO A 270 11.65 14.47 13.50
C PRO A 270 10.37 13.77 13.98
N SER A 271 9.21 14.45 13.87
CA SER A 271 7.90 13.89 14.18
C SER A 271 7.57 12.62 13.38
N VAL A 272 8.06 12.51 12.14
CA VAL A 272 7.85 11.34 11.29
C VAL A 272 8.61 10.13 11.86
N ALA A 273 9.85 10.33 12.31
CA ALA A 273 10.65 9.26 12.91
C ALA A 273 10.07 8.79 14.26
N VAL A 274 9.67 9.73 15.12
CA VAL A 274 9.04 9.42 16.42
C VAL A 274 7.70 8.71 16.20
N GLY A 275 6.84 9.25 15.34
CA GLY A 275 5.55 8.66 15.04
C GLY A 275 5.68 7.27 14.42
N PHE A 276 6.63 7.06 13.51
CA PHE A 276 6.93 5.74 12.96
C PHE A 276 7.36 4.74 14.05
N ALA A 277 8.25 5.13 14.96
CA ALA A 277 8.65 4.28 16.08
C ALA A 277 7.45 3.87 16.95
N VAL A 278 6.54 4.79 17.23
CA VAL A 278 5.31 4.52 17.99
C VAL A 278 4.39 3.54 17.23
N ILE A 279 4.25 3.69 15.89
CA ILE A 279 3.48 2.74 15.06
C ILE A 279 4.09 1.34 15.12
N VAL A 280 5.41 1.22 15.02
CA VAL A 280 6.12 -0.08 15.13
C VAL A 280 5.86 -0.73 16.47
N VAL A 281 5.96 0.02 17.57
CA VAL A 281 5.63 -0.51 18.92
C VAL A 281 4.18 -0.98 18.98
N GLY A 282 3.24 -0.21 18.43
CA GLY A 282 1.84 -0.61 18.33
C GLY A 282 1.65 -1.95 17.60
N PHE A 283 2.31 -2.12 16.45
CA PHE A 283 2.31 -3.37 15.70
C PHE A 283 2.89 -4.55 16.48
N LEU A 284 4.04 -4.37 17.14
CA LEU A 284 4.69 -5.42 17.92
C LEU A 284 3.79 -5.90 19.07
N LEU A 285 3.00 -5.00 19.68
CA LEU A 285 2.01 -5.36 20.68
C LEU A 285 0.83 -6.12 20.09
N VAL A 286 0.31 -5.69 18.92
CA VAL A 286 -0.76 -6.38 18.19
C VAL A 286 -0.35 -7.79 17.78
N LYS A 287 0.89 -7.99 17.33
CA LYS A 287 1.40 -9.27 16.82
C LYS A 287 2.26 -10.04 17.83
N ARG A 288 2.28 -9.62 19.09
CA ARG A 288 3.13 -10.19 20.15
C ARG A 288 3.11 -11.71 20.20
N ASP A 289 1.92 -12.32 20.21
CA ASP A 289 1.78 -13.77 20.40
C ASP A 289 2.21 -14.53 19.14
N ALA A 290 1.89 -14.00 17.95
CA ALA A 290 2.35 -14.56 16.69
C ALA A 290 3.88 -14.48 16.55
N ILE A 291 4.48 -13.35 16.94
CA ILE A 291 5.93 -13.18 16.95
C ILE A 291 6.58 -14.15 17.96
N ARG A 292 6.02 -14.29 19.15
CA ARG A 292 6.53 -15.25 20.15
C ARG A 292 6.49 -16.69 19.65
N ALA A 293 5.42 -17.08 18.98
CA ALA A 293 5.28 -18.43 18.43
C ALA A 293 6.29 -18.73 17.32
N GLU A 294 6.65 -17.74 16.51
CA GLU A 294 7.64 -17.88 15.43
C GLU A 294 9.08 -18.06 15.95
N PHE A 295 9.38 -17.52 17.14
CA PHE A 295 10.72 -17.53 17.74
C PHE A 295 10.85 -18.43 18.99
N ALA A 296 9.83 -19.23 19.30
CA ALA A 296 9.86 -20.24 20.35
C ALA A 296 10.38 -21.58 19.81
#